data_AF-A0A178CBS9-F1
#
_entry.id   AF-A0A178CBS9-F1
#
_cell.length_a   1.000
_cell.length_b   1.000
_cell.length_c   1.000
_cell.angle_alpha   90.00
_cell.angle_beta   90.00
_cell.angle_gamma   90.00
#
_symmetry.space_group_name_H-M   'P 1'
#
loop_
_entity.id
_entity.type
_entity.pdbx_description
1 polymer ?
#
loop_
_entity_poly.entity_id
_entity_poly.type
_entity_poly.pdbx_seq_one_letter_code
_entity_poly.pdbx_strand_id
1 'polypeptide(L)'
;MADSLTYPKTKSTTVNRYHTRATYDVQAIHSIVNDSSVLHVSFAPDAEDPFPAILPMIGTMGSYEYPSAGLDEPLDCYLHGYVSSRIMRLATSAPQGLPVSIAATKVDGLVLALTPNAHSYNYRSAILHGYARIVESAEEKVWAMELITNSVVPDRWRHSRVPPDSAEMQSTKILKVKVTAASGKTREGGPHDEAKDTSRDDVTGTTWVGVVPVVEKFCEPIAGPENKVAELPQYIADYVGEANAKAEAYALNAARLP
;
A
#
# COMPACT_ATOMS: atom_id res chain seq x y z
N MET A 1 -16.05 23.42 -2.58
CA MET A 1 -14.99 22.39 -2.56
C MET A 1 -15.13 21.66 -3.88
N ALA A 2 -14.08 21.59 -4.69
CA ALA A 2 -14.14 20.82 -5.93
C ALA A 2 -14.40 19.35 -5.56
N ASP A 3 -15.28 18.68 -6.31
CA ASP A 3 -15.51 17.25 -6.11
C ASP A 3 -14.19 16.51 -6.32
N SER A 4 -13.79 15.69 -5.36
CA SER A 4 -12.56 14.92 -5.46
C SER A 4 -12.69 13.83 -6.52
N LEU A 5 -11.60 13.52 -7.21
CA LEU A 5 -11.59 12.51 -8.26
C LEU A 5 -11.85 11.12 -7.64
N THR A 6 -12.73 10.32 -8.25
CA THR A 6 -13.07 8.98 -7.76
C THR A 6 -12.93 7.90 -8.82
N TYR A 7 -12.54 6.70 -8.40
CA TYR A 7 -12.58 5.50 -9.23
C TYR A 7 -14.02 5.02 -9.51
N PRO A 8 -14.26 4.38 -10.66
CA PRO A 8 -15.56 3.82 -10.98
C PRO A 8 -15.89 2.63 -10.09
N LYS A 9 -17.15 2.56 -9.66
CA LYS A 9 -17.68 1.40 -8.91
C LYS A 9 -18.07 0.30 -9.89
N THR A 10 -17.49 -0.88 -9.73
CA THR A 10 -17.84 -2.09 -10.50
C THR A 10 -18.42 -3.15 -9.59
N LYS A 11 -19.03 -4.21 -10.16
CA LYS A 11 -19.54 -5.34 -9.37
C LYS A 11 -18.47 -5.95 -8.45
N SER A 12 -17.21 -6.00 -8.89
CA SER A 12 -16.10 -6.60 -8.16
C SER A 12 -15.37 -5.65 -7.20
N THR A 13 -15.53 -4.34 -7.34
CA THR A 13 -14.89 -3.33 -6.45
C THR A 13 -15.86 -2.69 -5.46
N THR A 14 -17.17 -2.84 -5.68
CA THR A 14 -18.19 -2.26 -4.79
C THR A 14 -18.19 -2.93 -3.43
N VAL A 15 -17.87 -2.16 -2.39
CA VAL A 15 -17.90 -2.61 -1.00
C VAL A 15 -19.35 -2.74 -0.51
N ASN A 16 -19.79 -3.95 -0.18
CA ASN A 16 -21.15 -4.22 0.29
C ASN A 16 -21.29 -4.11 1.81
N ARG A 17 -20.47 -4.85 2.57
CA ARG A 17 -20.52 -4.89 4.04
C ARG A 17 -19.78 -3.69 4.63
N TYR A 18 -20.41 -2.96 5.56
CA TYR A 18 -19.90 -1.70 6.12
C TYR A 18 -19.54 -0.68 5.03
N HIS A 19 -20.45 -0.47 4.06
CA HIS A 19 -20.23 0.43 2.92
C HIS A 19 -19.98 1.89 3.32
N THR A 20 -20.41 2.32 4.51
CA THR A 20 -20.12 3.64 5.07
C THR A 20 -18.63 3.87 5.34
N ARG A 21 -17.85 2.80 5.42
CA ARG A 21 -16.38 2.82 5.56
C ARG A 21 -15.64 2.85 4.23
N ALA A 22 -16.38 2.72 3.12
CA ALA A 22 -15.78 2.63 1.79
C ALA A 22 -15.48 4.03 1.25
N THR A 23 -14.34 4.16 0.58
CA THR A 23 -14.00 5.31 -0.24
C THR A 23 -13.64 4.84 -1.64
N TYR A 24 -13.91 5.69 -2.62
CA TYR A 24 -13.46 5.52 -4.00
C TYR A 24 -12.61 6.72 -4.44
N ASP A 25 -12.30 7.60 -3.49
CA ASP A 25 -11.45 8.77 -3.67
C ASP A 25 -10.04 8.34 -4.09
N VAL A 26 -9.57 8.93 -5.19
CA VAL A 26 -8.29 8.60 -5.81
C VAL A 26 -7.14 8.93 -4.86
N GLN A 27 -7.16 10.10 -4.22
CA GLN A 27 -6.12 10.53 -3.30
C GLN A 27 -6.01 9.60 -2.09
N ALA A 28 -7.13 9.23 -1.48
CA ALA A 28 -7.17 8.33 -0.34
C ALA A 28 -6.63 6.94 -0.71
N ILE A 29 -7.03 6.39 -1.86
CA ILE A 29 -6.57 5.08 -2.33
C ILE A 29 -5.07 5.09 -2.63
N HIS A 30 -4.59 6.09 -3.38
CA HIS A 30 -3.16 6.22 -3.70
C HIS A 30 -2.30 6.41 -2.45
N SER A 31 -2.79 7.18 -1.48
CA SER A 31 -2.11 7.37 -0.19
C SER A 31 -1.97 6.06 0.57
N ILE A 32 -3.01 5.21 0.60
CA ILE A 32 -2.93 3.89 1.27
C ILE A 32 -1.92 2.98 0.57
N VAL A 33 -1.89 2.97 -0.76
CA VAL A 33 -0.94 2.16 -1.54
C VAL A 33 0.49 2.63 -1.26
N ASN A 34 0.76 3.94 -1.31
CA ASN A 34 2.10 4.48 -1.11
C ASN A 34 2.56 4.48 0.36
N ASP A 35 1.65 4.46 1.33
CA ASP A 35 1.97 4.27 2.76
C ASP A 35 2.26 2.78 3.11
N SER A 36 2.02 1.84 2.18
CA SER A 36 2.19 0.40 2.40
C SER A 36 3.51 -0.10 1.82
N SER A 37 4.37 -0.70 2.65
CA SER A 37 5.68 -1.20 2.23
C SER A 37 5.62 -2.44 1.34
N VAL A 38 4.50 -3.17 1.35
CA VAL A 38 4.28 -4.39 0.57
C VAL A 38 2.91 -4.37 -0.06
N LEU A 39 2.87 -4.59 -1.38
CA LEU A 39 1.65 -4.81 -2.14
C LEU A 39 1.46 -6.30 -2.40
N HIS A 40 0.27 -6.83 -2.15
CA HIS A 40 -0.08 -8.21 -2.45
C HIS A 40 -0.72 -8.27 -3.84
N VAL A 41 0.05 -8.74 -4.82
CA VAL A 41 -0.33 -8.76 -6.24
C VAL A 41 -0.85 -10.14 -6.61
N SER A 42 -2.15 -10.20 -6.88
CA SER A 42 -2.88 -11.41 -7.21
C SER A 42 -3.17 -11.50 -8.70
N PHE A 43 -2.95 -12.67 -9.30
CA PHE A 43 -3.22 -12.93 -10.72
C PHE A 43 -3.47 -14.42 -10.98
N ALA A 44 -4.16 -14.73 -12.07
CA ALA A 44 -4.31 -16.12 -12.53
C ALA A 44 -3.00 -16.58 -13.21
N PRO A 45 -2.32 -17.62 -12.70
CA PRO A 45 -1.03 -18.02 -13.25
C PRO A 45 -1.16 -18.85 -14.54
N ASP A 46 -2.16 -19.71 -14.62
CA ASP A 46 -2.60 -20.41 -15.83
C ASP A 46 -4.09 -20.80 -15.68
N ALA A 47 -4.69 -21.40 -16.72
CA ALA A 47 -6.11 -21.76 -16.71
C ALA A 47 -6.42 -23.11 -16.04
N GLU A 48 -5.42 -23.97 -15.86
CA GLU A 48 -5.50 -25.27 -15.22
C GLU A 48 -5.24 -25.18 -13.70
N ASP A 49 -4.49 -24.17 -13.24
CA ASP A 49 -4.27 -23.86 -11.82
C ASP A 49 -5.55 -23.22 -11.24
N PRO A 50 -6.24 -23.92 -10.34
CA PRO A 50 -7.49 -23.41 -9.76
C PRO A 50 -7.24 -22.27 -8.76
N PHE A 51 -6.00 -22.00 -8.36
CA PHE A 51 -5.67 -21.01 -7.36
C PHE A 51 -5.06 -19.74 -7.98
N PRO A 52 -5.48 -18.54 -7.52
CA PRO A 52 -4.75 -17.33 -7.88
C PRO A 52 -3.35 -17.36 -7.25
N ALA A 53 -2.36 -16.95 -8.03
CA ALA A 53 -1.05 -16.59 -7.49
C ALA A 53 -1.18 -15.31 -6.67
N ILE A 54 -0.45 -15.21 -5.55
CA ILE A 54 -0.34 -13.96 -4.78
C ILE A 54 1.15 -13.74 -4.49
N LEU A 55 1.67 -12.59 -4.91
CA LEU A 55 3.07 -12.21 -4.71
C LEU A 55 3.16 -10.95 -3.85
N PRO A 56 3.93 -10.96 -2.74
CA PRO A 56 4.33 -9.73 -2.06
C PRO A 56 5.37 -9.01 -2.92
N MET A 57 5.08 -7.76 -3.31
CA MET A 57 5.93 -6.97 -4.21
C MET A 57 6.08 -5.54 -3.69
N ILE A 58 7.23 -4.94 -3.98
CA ILE A 58 7.44 -3.50 -3.83
C ILE A 58 6.77 -2.82 -5.03
N GLY A 59 5.96 -1.82 -4.74
CA GLY A 59 5.37 -0.99 -5.77
C GLY A 59 4.84 0.33 -5.22
N THR A 60 4.51 1.23 -6.14
CA THR A 60 4.08 2.59 -5.80
C THR A 60 3.24 3.16 -6.94
N MET A 61 2.34 4.07 -6.61
CA MET A 61 1.60 4.86 -7.57
C MET A 61 2.48 5.96 -8.16
N GLY A 62 2.35 6.23 -9.47
CA GLY A 62 3.03 7.33 -10.15
C GLY A 62 2.58 7.51 -11.59
N SER A 63 3.06 8.55 -12.26
CA SER A 63 2.78 8.82 -13.66
C SER A 63 4.05 9.20 -14.42
N TYR A 64 4.44 8.36 -15.38
CA TYR A 64 5.56 8.68 -16.26
C TYR A 64 5.25 9.85 -17.19
N GLU A 65 4.00 9.94 -17.67
CA GLU A 65 3.57 11.00 -18.59
C GLU A 65 3.52 12.37 -17.90
N TYR A 66 3.15 12.38 -16.61
CA TYR A 66 3.08 13.57 -15.77
C TYR A 66 3.82 13.34 -14.44
N PRO A 67 5.17 13.40 -14.41
CA PRO A 67 5.95 13.07 -13.21
C PRO A 67 5.67 13.95 -11.98
N SER A 68 5.08 15.12 -12.18
CA SER A 68 4.67 16.05 -11.10
C SER A 68 3.22 15.84 -10.63
N ALA A 69 2.51 14.83 -11.14
CA ALA A 69 1.13 14.56 -10.76
C ALA A 69 1.01 14.24 -9.26
N GLY A 70 0.02 14.84 -8.60
CA GLY A 70 -0.31 14.57 -7.21
C GLY A 70 -0.98 13.21 -7.04
N LEU A 71 -1.17 12.79 -5.79
CA LEU A 71 -1.90 11.56 -5.48
C LEU A 71 -3.40 11.66 -5.79
N ASP A 72 -3.93 12.86 -5.99
CA ASP A 72 -5.31 13.16 -6.39
C ASP A 72 -5.55 13.07 -7.91
N GLU A 73 -4.49 12.85 -8.69
CA GLU A 73 -4.55 12.69 -10.15
C GLU A 73 -4.61 11.21 -10.58
N PRO A 74 -4.98 10.89 -11.83
CA PRO A 74 -4.87 9.54 -12.36
C PRO A 74 -3.41 9.05 -12.41
N LEU A 75 -3.12 8.00 -11.65
CA LEU A 75 -1.79 7.35 -11.60
C LEU A 75 -1.88 5.87 -12.00
N ASP A 76 -0.75 5.33 -12.44
CA ASP A 76 -0.54 3.89 -12.63
C ASP A 76 0.23 3.31 -11.43
N CYS A 77 0.05 2.02 -11.17
CA CYS A 77 0.84 1.32 -10.16
C CYS A 77 2.07 0.66 -10.80
N TYR A 78 3.26 1.07 -10.39
CA TYR A 78 4.53 0.51 -10.87
C TYR A 78 5.06 -0.52 -9.88
N LEU A 79 5.37 -1.73 -10.38
CA LEU A 79 5.86 -2.85 -9.58
C LEU A 79 7.25 -3.28 -10.06
N HIS A 80 8.17 -3.50 -9.12
CA HIS A 80 9.48 -4.05 -9.42
C HIS A 80 9.45 -5.57 -9.45
N GLY A 81 10.15 -6.19 -10.40
CA GLY A 81 10.37 -7.63 -10.36
C GLY A 81 11.52 -8.12 -11.22
N TYR A 82 11.89 -9.38 -10.98
CA TYR A 82 12.95 -10.05 -11.71
C TYR A 82 12.45 -10.60 -13.06
N VAL A 83 13.27 -10.49 -14.11
CA VAL A 83 12.91 -10.81 -15.49
C VAL A 83 12.33 -12.23 -15.68
N SER A 84 12.81 -13.22 -14.94
CA SER A 84 12.34 -14.62 -15.08
C SER A 84 11.12 -14.96 -14.21
N SER A 85 10.60 -14.00 -13.43
CA SER A 85 9.44 -14.27 -12.57
C SER A 85 8.20 -14.62 -13.40
N ARG A 86 7.35 -15.50 -12.84
CA ARG A 86 6.14 -16.00 -13.52
C ARG A 86 5.23 -14.85 -13.98
N ILE A 87 5.04 -13.83 -13.13
CA ILE A 87 4.21 -12.66 -13.45
C ILE A 87 4.74 -11.88 -14.67
N MET A 88 6.06 -11.73 -14.80
CA MET A 88 6.67 -10.99 -15.92
C MET A 88 6.50 -11.72 -17.24
N ARG A 89 6.67 -13.05 -17.24
CA ARG A 89 6.41 -13.89 -18.41
C ARG A 89 4.96 -13.79 -18.87
N LEU A 90 4.02 -13.94 -17.94
CA LEU A 90 2.58 -13.86 -18.25
C LEU A 90 2.17 -12.48 -18.76
N ALA A 91 2.69 -11.41 -18.14
CA ALA A 91 2.45 -10.05 -18.61
C ALA A 91 3.00 -9.81 -20.03
N THR A 92 4.16 -10.39 -20.36
CA THR A 92 4.73 -10.32 -21.72
C THR A 92 3.84 -11.03 -22.74
N SER A 93 3.25 -12.17 -22.36
CA SER A 93 2.38 -12.97 -23.23
C SER A 93 0.92 -12.50 -23.27
N ALA A 94 0.56 -11.41 -22.59
CA ALA A 94 -0.81 -10.90 -22.52
C ALA A 94 -0.96 -9.59 -23.34
N PRO A 95 -1.47 -9.62 -24.59
CA PRO A 95 -1.54 -8.43 -25.46
C PRO A 95 -2.36 -7.27 -24.87
N GLN A 96 -3.37 -7.59 -24.06
CA GLN A 96 -4.21 -6.61 -23.38
C GLN A 96 -3.67 -6.20 -22.00
N GLY A 97 -2.54 -6.76 -21.57
CA GLY A 97 -2.04 -6.73 -20.21
C GLY A 97 -2.59 -7.87 -19.37
N LEU A 98 -1.80 -8.34 -18.40
CA LEU A 98 -2.19 -9.37 -17.45
C LEU A 98 -3.19 -8.77 -16.45
N PRO A 99 -4.42 -9.29 -16.32
CA PRO A 99 -5.33 -8.84 -15.28
C PRO A 99 -4.74 -9.12 -13.89
N VAL A 100 -4.73 -8.12 -13.03
CA VAL A 100 -4.22 -8.21 -11.66
C VAL A 100 -5.18 -7.57 -10.67
N SER A 101 -5.20 -8.11 -9.44
CA SER A 101 -5.80 -7.49 -8.27
C SER A 101 -4.71 -7.21 -7.25
N ILE A 102 -4.57 -5.97 -6.79
CA ILE A 102 -3.50 -5.56 -5.87
C ILE A 102 -4.14 -5.12 -4.56
N ALA A 103 -3.68 -5.68 -3.44
CA ALA A 103 -4.11 -5.29 -2.10
C ALA A 103 -2.99 -4.60 -1.31
N ALA A 104 -3.34 -3.48 -0.69
CA ALA A 104 -2.53 -2.75 0.29
C ALA A 104 -3.32 -2.61 1.58
N THR A 105 -2.73 -2.92 2.74
CA THR A 105 -3.41 -2.90 4.03
C THR A 105 -2.47 -2.46 5.14
N LYS A 106 -2.96 -1.61 6.05
CA LYS A 106 -2.31 -1.27 7.32
C LYS A 106 -3.28 -1.48 8.47
N VAL A 107 -2.76 -2.00 9.58
CA VAL A 107 -3.49 -2.09 10.85
C VAL A 107 -3.01 -0.97 11.74
N ASP A 108 -3.93 -0.11 12.17
CA ASP A 108 -3.65 1.10 12.92
C ASP A 108 -4.14 0.98 14.39
N GLY A 109 -4.88 -0.07 14.75
CA GLY A 109 -5.28 -0.32 16.15
C GLY A 109 -6.07 -1.61 16.38
N LEU A 110 -6.02 -2.14 17.60
CA LEU A 110 -6.84 -3.26 18.06
C LEU A 110 -8.06 -2.71 18.81
N VAL A 111 -9.27 -3.02 18.35
CA VAL A 111 -10.50 -2.53 18.99
C VAL A 111 -11.08 -3.62 19.89
N LEU A 112 -11.00 -3.38 21.20
CA LEU A 112 -11.43 -4.29 22.25
C LEU A 112 -12.80 -3.80 22.77
N ALA A 113 -13.77 -4.70 22.75
CA ALA A 113 -15.19 -4.45 22.97
C ALA A 113 -15.72 -5.39 24.07
N LEU A 114 -16.96 -5.22 24.53
CA LEU A 114 -17.55 -6.03 25.60
C LEU A 114 -17.80 -7.48 25.18
N THR A 115 -18.01 -7.74 23.88
CA THR A 115 -18.29 -9.08 23.36
C THR A 115 -17.34 -9.51 22.25
N PRO A 116 -17.06 -10.82 22.11
CA PRO A 116 -16.18 -11.33 21.07
C PRO A 116 -16.53 -10.88 19.64
N ASN A 117 -17.84 -10.72 19.36
CA ASN A 117 -18.33 -10.36 18.03
C ASN A 117 -18.17 -8.87 17.70
N ALA A 118 -17.96 -8.01 18.72
CA ALA A 118 -17.79 -6.58 18.55
C ALA A 118 -16.30 -6.16 18.44
N HIS A 119 -15.36 -7.08 18.72
CA HIS A 119 -13.93 -6.84 18.48
C HIS A 119 -13.64 -6.53 17.01
N SER A 120 -12.66 -5.67 16.77
CA SER A 120 -12.29 -5.26 15.42
C SER A 120 -10.85 -4.73 15.33
N TYR A 121 -10.49 -4.19 14.18
CA TYR A 121 -9.26 -3.45 13.96
C TYR A 121 -9.59 -2.04 13.48
N ASN A 122 -8.83 -1.03 13.92
CA ASN A 122 -8.64 0.16 13.08
C ASN A 122 -7.68 -0.21 11.96
N TYR A 123 -8.04 0.13 10.72
CA TYR A 123 -7.28 -0.26 9.54
C TYR A 123 -7.57 0.67 8.37
N ARG A 124 -6.64 0.70 7.43
CA ARG A 124 -6.81 1.22 6.07
C ARG A 124 -6.48 0.14 5.07
N SER A 125 -7.27 0.03 4.02
CA SER A 125 -7.02 -0.91 2.93
C SER A 125 -7.42 -0.33 1.59
N ALA A 126 -6.70 -0.71 0.54
CA ALA A 126 -7.00 -0.39 -0.85
C ALA A 126 -6.90 -1.65 -1.70
N ILE A 127 -7.86 -1.82 -2.61
CA ILE A 127 -7.87 -2.87 -3.63
C ILE A 127 -7.85 -2.18 -4.99
N LEU A 128 -6.82 -2.45 -5.80
CA LEU A 128 -6.72 -2.00 -7.18
C LEU A 128 -7.04 -3.17 -8.12
N HIS A 129 -7.88 -2.93 -9.12
CA HIS A 129 -8.03 -3.82 -10.27
C HIS A 129 -7.45 -3.14 -11.50
N GLY A 130 -6.67 -3.88 -12.28
CA GLY A 130 -6.00 -3.29 -13.44
C GLY A 130 -5.36 -4.33 -14.35
N TYR A 131 -4.62 -3.80 -15.33
CA TYR A 131 -3.94 -4.60 -16.34
C TYR A 131 -2.44 -4.27 -16.31
N ALA A 132 -1.64 -5.26 -15.93
CA ALA A 132 -0.19 -5.15 -15.85
C ALA A 132 0.46 -5.36 -17.21
N ARG A 133 1.38 -4.48 -17.59
CA ARG A 133 2.19 -4.55 -18.82
C ARG A 133 3.65 -4.30 -18.49
N ILE A 134 4.54 -4.90 -19.26
CA ILE A 134 5.98 -4.62 -19.16
C ILE A 134 6.23 -3.20 -19.64
N VAL A 135 7.03 -2.45 -18.88
CA VAL A 135 7.60 -1.18 -19.34
C VAL A 135 8.69 -1.47 -20.37
N GLU A 136 8.45 -1.09 -21.63
CA GLU A 136 9.36 -1.34 -22.75
C GLU A 136 10.30 -0.15 -23.03
N SER A 137 9.84 1.08 -22.76
CA SER A 137 10.68 2.27 -22.93
C SER A 137 11.82 2.26 -21.92
N ALA A 138 13.05 2.47 -22.42
CA ALA A 138 14.22 2.58 -21.55
C ALA A 138 14.12 3.78 -20.60
N GLU A 139 13.55 4.90 -21.07
CA GLU A 139 13.37 6.12 -20.28
C GLU A 139 12.33 5.91 -19.17
N GLU A 140 11.17 5.34 -19.50
CA GLU A 140 10.13 5.02 -18.51
C GLU A 140 10.63 3.99 -17.49
N LYS A 141 11.46 3.03 -17.93
CA LYS A 141 12.05 2.04 -17.04
C LYS A 141 12.98 2.69 -16.02
N VAL A 142 13.89 3.56 -16.45
CA VAL A 142 14.81 4.27 -15.54
C VAL A 142 14.03 5.16 -14.58
N TRP A 143 13.04 5.91 -15.08
CA TRP A 143 12.15 6.73 -14.26
C TRP A 143 11.40 5.89 -13.21
N ALA A 144 10.86 4.73 -13.61
CA ALA A 144 10.12 3.87 -12.69
C ALA A 144 11.03 3.20 -11.66
N MET A 145 12.26 2.84 -12.03
CA MET A 145 13.27 2.35 -11.10
C MET A 145 13.64 3.42 -10.06
N GLU A 146 13.80 4.68 -10.49
CA GLU A 146 13.99 5.80 -9.58
C GLU A 146 12.79 6.01 -8.66
N LEU A 147 11.58 6.03 -9.21
CA LEU A 147 10.33 6.16 -8.45
C LEU A 147 10.21 5.09 -7.36
N ILE A 148 10.40 3.81 -7.71
CA ILE A 148 10.30 2.69 -6.78
C ILE A 148 11.44 2.73 -5.74
N THR A 149 12.65 3.12 -6.14
CA THR A 149 13.76 3.26 -5.19
C THR A 149 13.45 4.34 -4.14
N ASN A 150 12.94 5.48 -4.60
CA ASN A 150 12.59 6.61 -3.75
C ASN A 150 11.30 6.37 -2.95
N SER A 151 10.43 5.44 -3.36
CA SER A 151 9.27 5.05 -2.55
C SER A 151 9.65 4.19 -1.34
N VAL A 152 10.79 3.50 -1.38
CA VAL A 152 11.31 2.73 -0.24
C VAL A 152 11.99 3.64 0.78
N VAL A 153 12.90 4.50 0.32
CA VAL A 153 13.49 5.58 1.12
C VAL A 153 13.57 6.80 0.21
N PRO A 154 12.93 7.92 0.56
CA PRO A 154 13.01 9.16 -0.22
C PRO A 154 14.46 9.52 -0.54
N ASP A 155 14.68 10.01 -1.75
CA ASP A 155 15.99 10.45 -2.26
C ASP A 155 17.08 9.36 -2.32
N ARG A 156 16.74 8.09 -2.11
CA ARG A 156 17.71 7.00 -2.10
C ARG A 156 18.39 6.78 -3.44
N TRP A 157 17.70 7.03 -4.55
CA TRP A 157 18.24 6.84 -5.90
C TRP A 157 19.51 7.66 -6.13
N ARG A 158 19.44 8.99 -5.91
CA ARG A 158 20.60 9.89 -6.12
C ARG A 158 21.74 9.67 -5.12
N HIS A 159 21.47 9.01 -3.99
CA HIS A 159 22.46 8.63 -2.99
C HIS A 159 22.96 7.18 -3.15
N SER A 160 22.75 6.59 -4.33
CA SER A 160 23.25 5.27 -4.74
C SER A 160 24.15 5.42 -5.99
N ARG A 161 24.85 4.35 -6.39
CA ARG A 161 25.58 4.35 -7.67
C ARG A 161 24.57 4.35 -8.81
N VAL A 162 24.56 5.41 -9.61
CA VAL A 162 23.65 5.57 -10.76
C VAL A 162 24.42 5.99 -12.03
N PRO A 163 23.92 5.64 -13.23
CA PRO A 163 22.78 4.75 -13.49
C PRO A 163 23.11 3.27 -13.19
N PRO A 164 22.09 2.39 -13.11
CA PRO A 164 22.30 0.95 -13.09
C PRO A 164 23.12 0.49 -14.31
N ASP A 165 23.95 -0.53 -14.12
CA ASP A 165 24.76 -1.08 -15.20
C ASP A 165 23.92 -1.97 -16.14
N SER A 166 24.54 -2.45 -17.23
CA SER A 166 23.85 -3.25 -18.23
C SER A 166 23.28 -4.57 -17.68
N ALA A 167 23.94 -5.21 -16.71
CA ALA A 167 23.49 -6.47 -16.15
C ALA A 167 22.29 -6.27 -15.22
N GLU A 168 22.32 -5.22 -14.39
CA GLU A 168 21.21 -4.77 -13.56
C GLU A 168 20.00 -4.41 -14.41
N MET A 169 20.22 -3.67 -15.51
CA MET A 169 19.18 -3.30 -16.46
C MET A 169 18.59 -4.50 -17.20
N GLN A 170 19.37 -5.55 -17.50
CA GLN A 170 18.86 -6.75 -18.18
C GLN A 170 18.03 -7.64 -17.25
N SER A 171 18.45 -7.78 -16.00
CA SER A 171 17.83 -8.66 -15.01
C SER A 171 16.56 -8.08 -14.38
N THR A 172 16.41 -6.75 -14.38
CA THR A 172 15.26 -6.05 -13.82
C THR A 172 14.17 -5.84 -14.86
N LYS A 173 12.91 -6.11 -14.51
CA LYS A 173 11.72 -5.70 -15.27
C LYS A 173 10.78 -4.90 -14.38
N ILE A 174 10.10 -3.93 -14.97
CA ILE A 174 9.08 -3.14 -14.29
C ILE A 174 7.73 -3.45 -14.92
N LEU A 175 6.72 -3.69 -14.09
CA LEU A 175 5.33 -3.74 -14.52
C LEU A 175 4.69 -2.38 -14.28
N LYS A 176 3.99 -1.88 -15.28
CA LYS A 176 3.05 -0.77 -15.17
C LYS A 176 1.64 -1.36 -15.13
N VAL A 177 0.90 -1.09 -14.08
CA VAL A 177 -0.47 -1.54 -13.91
C VAL A 177 -1.41 -0.37 -14.12
N LYS A 178 -2.11 -0.40 -15.26
CA LYS A 178 -3.19 0.54 -15.52
C LYS A 178 -4.39 0.20 -14.65
N VAL A 179 -4.67 1.03 -13.65
CA VAL A 179 -5.78 0.84 -12.73
C VAL A 179 -7.09 1.21 -13.45
N THR A 180 -8.05 0.28 -13.47
CA THR A 180 -9.35 0.48 -14.12
C THR A 180 -10.49 0.70 -13.13
N ALA A 181 -10.36 0.15 -11.93
CA ALA A 181 -11.25 0.38 -10.81
C ALA A 181 -10.50 0.12 -9.51
N ALA A 182 -10.88 0.81 -8.45
CA ALA A 182 -10.31 0.59 -7.13
C ALA A 182 -11.34 0.91 -6.05
N SER A 183 -11.11 0.36 -4.86
CA SER A 183 -11.85 0.71 -3.66
C SER A 183 -10.94 0.78 -2.45
N GLY A 184 -11.19 1.78 -1.62
CA GLY A 184 -10.58 1.94 -0.31
C GLY A 184 -11.58 1.58 0.78
N LYS A 185 -11.08 1.15 1.93
CA LYS A 185 -11.90 0.93 3.13
C LYS A 185 -11.09 1.25 4.37
N THR A 186 -11.67 2.10 5.21
CA THR A 186 -11.03 2.60 6.43
C THR A 186 -11.95 2.39 7.63
N ARG A 187 -11.41 1.86 8.73
CA ARG A 187 -12.08 1.83 10.03
C ARG A 187 -11.20 2.58 11.02
N GLU A 188 -11.81 3.52 11.72
CA GLU A 188 -11.22 4.29 12.81
C GLU A 188 -12.22 4.32 13.98
N GLY A 189 -11.78 4.81 15.13
CA GLY A 189 -12.60 5.01 16.31
C GLY A 189 -12.75 3.80 17.24
N GLY A 190 -13.62 3.97 18.24
CA GLY A 190 -13.79 3.06 19.37
C GLY A 190 -14.59 1.77 19.09
N PRO A 191 -14.75 0.92 20.12
CA PRO A 191 -15.71 -0.19 20.08
C PRO A 191 -17.14 0.34 19.96
N HIS A 192 -18.01 -0.46 19.35
CA HIS A 192 -19.44 -0.14 19.18
C HIS A 192 -20.26 -1.29 19.76
N ASP A 193 -20.35 -1.33 21.09
CA ASP A 193 -21.07 -2.37 21.82
C ASP A 193 -22.58 -2.14 21.81
N GLU A 194 -23.35 -3.22 21.94
CA GLU A 194 -24.81 -3.17 21.95
C GLU A 194 -25.34 -2.65 23.29
N ALA A 195 -26.46 -1.91 23.23
CA ALA A 195 -27.09 -1.33 24.42
C ALA A 195 -27.37 -2.37 25.53
N LYS A 196 -27.71 -3.61 25.14
CA LYS A 196 -27.99 -4.73 26.06
C LYS A 196 -26.78 -5.17 26.91
N ASP A 197 -25.58 -4.90 26.43
CA ASP A 197 -24.33 -5.25 27.09
C ASP A 197 -23.76 -4.02 27.83
N THR A 198 -23.88 -2.83 27.25
CA THR A 198 -23.43 -1.58 27.91
C THR A 198 -24.22 -1.20 29.17
N SER A 199 -25.44 -1.72 29.35
CA SER A 199 -26.27 -1.47 30.54
C SER A 199 -26.07 -2.50 31.66
N ARG A 200 -25.15 -3.47 31.46
CA ARG A 200 -24.90 -4.56 32.39
C ARG A 200 -23.65 -4.31 33.21
N ASP A 201 -23.81 -3.93 34.47
CA ASP A 201 -22.70 -3.70 35.40
C ASP A 201 -21.85 -4.96 35.62
N ASP A 202 -22.45 -6.15 35.52
CA ASP A 202 -21.73 -7.43 35.63
C ASP A 202 -20.74 -7.65 34.48
N VAL A 203 -21.00 -7.05 33.32
CA VAL A 203 -20.13 -7.10 32.13
C VAL A 203 -19.19 -5.90 32.09
N THR A 204 -19.74 -4.67 32.18
CA THR A 204 -18.98 -3.42 32.06
C THR A 204 -18.02 -3.18 33.23
N GLY A 205 -18.33 -3.70 34.42
CA GLY A 205 -17.45 -3.62 35.59
C GLY A 205 -16.29 -4.61 35.58
N THR A 206 -16.32 -5.62 34.69
CA THR A 206 -15.32 -6.71 34.64
C THR A 206 -14.56 -6.80 33.32
N THR A 207 -15.02 -6.10 32.28
CA THR A 207 -14.45 -6.16 30.93
C THR A 207 -13.92 -4.79 30.51
N TRP A 208 -12.62 -4.71 30.23
CA TRP A 208 -12.01 -3.49 29.68
C TRP A 208 -12.37 -3.30 28.20
N VAL A 209 -12.72 -2.07 27.81
CA VAL A 209 -13.02 -1.69 26.43
C VAL A 209 -12.18 -0.49 26.01
N GLY A 210 -11.80 -0.46 24.73
CA GLY A 210 -11.01 0.61 24.18
C GLY A 210 -10.24 0.20 22.93
N VAL A 211 -9.29 1.04 22.54
CA VAL A 211 -8.42 0.80 21.39
C VAL A 211 -6.98 0.73 21.86
N VAL A 212 -6.24 -0.29 21.41
CA VAL A 212 -4.79 -0.34 21.50
C VAL A 212 -4.22 0.12 20.16
N PRO A 213 -3.68 1.34 20.03
CA PRO A 213 -3.09 1.82 18.78
C PRO A 213 -1.94 0.90 18.33
N VAL A 214 -1.85 0.64 17.03
CA VAL A 214 -0.79 -0.17 16.42
C VAL A 214 0.01 0.72 15.48
N VAL A 215 1.32 0.78 15.70
CA VAL A 215 2.25 1.61 14.93
C VAL A 215 3.36 0.71 14.39
N GLU A 216 3.54 0.73 13.06
CA GLU A 216 4.74 0.19 12.42
C GLU A 216 5.84 1.23 12.55
N LYS A 217 6.96 0.85 13.19
CA LYS A 217 8.04 1.77 13.53
C LYS A 217 9.37 1.28 12.95
N PHE A 218 10.08 2.17 12.27
CA PHE A 218 11.47 1.95 11.89
C PHE A 218 12.38 2.10 13.10
N CYS A 219 13.25 1.11 13.31
CA CYS A 219 14.30 1.14 14.32
C CYS A 219 15.51 1.99 13.86
N GLU A 220 16.47 2.16 14.75
CA GLU A 220 17.75 2.78 14.43
C GLU A 220 18.44 2.04 13.26
N PRO A 221 18.90 2.75 12.21
CA PRO A 221 19.59 2.13 11.08
C PRO A 221 20.88 1.43 11.51
N ILE A 222 21.04 0.18 11.09
CA ILE A 222 22.22 -0.63 11.38
C ILE A 222 23.13 -0.62 10.15
N ALA A 223 24.38 -0.17 10.32
CA ALA A 223 25.37 -0.17 9.25
C ALA A 223 25.74 -1.59 8.83
N GLY A 224 25.81 -1.84 7.52
CA GLY A 224 26.30 -3.09 6.96
C GLY A 224 27.82 -3.24 7.10
N PRO A 225 28.37 -4.47 7.00
CA PRO A 225 29.80 -4.73 7.21
C PRO A 225 30.73 -4.00 6.21
N GLU A 226 30.25 -3.73 5.00
CA GLU A 226 30.99 -3.01 3.96
C GLU A 226 30.83 -1.48 4.04
N ASN A 227 30.05 -0.95 4.99
CA ASN A 227 29.82 0.48 5.10
C ASN A 227 31.11 1.20 5.54
N LYS A 228 31.54 2.17 4.74
CA LYS A 228 32.69 3.04 5.03
C LYS A 228 32.28 4.49 5.31
N VAL A 229 30.99 4.79 5.28
CA VAL A 229 30.47 6.12 5.61
C VAL A 229 30.43 6.23 7.14
N ALA A 230 31.17 7.18 7.70
CA ALA A 230 31.36 7.31 9.13
C ALA A 230 30.06 7.65 9.88
N GLU A 231 29.23 8.50 9.28
CA GLU A 231 27.98 8.98 9.87
C GLU A 231 26.78 8.54 9.02
N LEU A 232 25.64 8.32 9.68
CA LEU A 232 24.39 8.05 8.98
C LEU A 232 24.00 9.28 8.14
N PRO A 233 23.79 9.15 6.82
CA PRO A 233 23.33 10.27 6.00
C PRO A 233 22.02 10.86 6.54
N GLN A 234 21.99 12.20 6.68
CA GLN A 234 20.89 12.92 7.33
C GLN A 234 19.52 12.60 6.71
N TYR A 235 19.43 12.46 5.37
CA TYR A 235 18.16 12.14 4.70
C TYR A 235 17.54 10.80 5.15
N ILE A 236 18.35 9.84 5.61
CA ILE A 236 17.86 8.57 6.16
C ILE A 236 17.34 8.79 7.58
N ALA A 237 18.07 9.54 8.39
CA ALA A 237 17.67 9.88 9.76
C ALA A 237 16.35 10.68 9.78
N ASP A 238 16.24 11.68 8.91
CA ASP A 238 15.04 12.50 8.73
C ASP A 238 13.86 11.64 8.32
N TYR A 239 14.02 10.80 7.28
CA TYR A 239 12.97 9.90 6.82
C TYR A 239 12.48 8.97 7.93
N VAL A 240 13.39 8.33 8.69
CA VAL A 240 13.02 7.45 9.81
C VAL A 240 12.25 8.22 10.88
N GLY A 241 12.70 9.42 11.24
CA GLY A 241 12.04 10.27 12.22
C GLY A 241 10.64 10.69 11.79
N GLU A 242 10.52 11.23 10.57
CA GLU A 242 9.27 11.75 10.00
C GLU A 242 8.25 10.64 9.76
N ALA A 243 8.67 9.50 9.19
CA ALA A 243 7.79 8.36 8.94
C ALA A 243 7.23 7.80 10.25
N ASN A 244 8.08 7.66 11.28
CA ASN A 244 7.65 7.21 12.60
C ASN A 244 6.66 8.20 13.24
N ALA A 245 6.95 9.51 13.19
CA ALA A 245 6.07 10.53 13.73
C ALA A 245 4.71 10.56 13.01
N LYS A 246 4.69 10.43 11.68
CA LYS A 246 3.47 10.34 10.87
C LYS A 246 2.64 9.11 11.25
N ALA A 247 3.28 7.94 11.35
CA ALA A 247 2.60 6.69 11.68
C ALA A 247 2.00 6.71 13.09
N GLU A 248 2.75 7.22 14.07
CA GLU A 248 2.27 7.38 15.45
C GLU A 248 1.11 8.37 15.55
N ALA A 249 1.24 9.54 14.91
CA ALA A 249 0.18 10.54 14.89
C ALA A 249 -1.11 9.98 14.26
N TYR A 250 -1.01 9.25 13.15
CA TYR A 250 -2.16 8.64 12.49
C TYR A 250 -2.87 7.64 13.42
N ALA A 251 -2.13 6.65 13.96
CA ALA A 251 -2.71 5.61 14.80
C ALA A 251 -3.36 6.16 16.07
N LEU A 252 -2.72 7.14 16.73
CA LEU A 252 -3.25 7.79 17.92
C LEU A 252 -4.51 8.60 17.62
N ASN A 253 -4.55 9.33 16.50
CA ASN A 253 -5.73 10.10 16.11
C ASN A 253 -6.89 9.18 15.73
N ALA A 254 -6.63 8.13 14.94
CA ALA A 254 -7.62 7.13 14.56
C ALA A 254 -8.23 6.43 15.79
N ALA A 255 -7.43 6.14 16.82
CA ALA A 255 -7.91 5.51 18.06
C ALA A 255 -8.76 6.43 18.95
N ARG A 256 -8.63 7.76 18.79
CA ARG A 256 -9.35 8.77 19.59
C ARG A 256 -10.65 9.26 18.96
N LEU A 257 -10.89 8.89 17.70
CA LEU A 257 -12.17 9.18 17.07
C LEU A 257 -13.31 8.46 17.83
N PRO A 258 -14.48 9.11 17.94
CA PRO A 258 -15.63 8.54 18.65
C PRO A 258 -16.10 7.22 18.01
#